data_AF-A0A0J7ITS7-F1
#
_entry.id   AF-A0A0J7ITS7-F1
#
_cell.length_a   1.000
_cell.length_b   1.000
_cell.length_c   1.000
_cell.angle_alpha   90.00
_cell.angle_beta   90.00
_cell.angle_gamma   90.00
#
_symmetry.space_group_name_H-M   'P 1'
#
loop_
_entity.id
_entity.type
_entity.pdbx_description
1 polymer ?
#
loop_
_entity_poly.entity_id
_entity_poly.type
_entity_poly.pdbx_seq_one_letter_code
_entity_poly.pdbx_strand_id
1 'polypeptide(L)'
;MIITTKKIILFQIILLLFNACKYQSQNIINSKLVIDKESVGNNFYKSKNLDQLFNVKNCIYFEPDYVGTSFDNYYVKNIVIQNTSKIKTHYILIFDNKDILRDTLKIPKNRVYSLNVKFENNKNGIALGVFEKPISYFKIDKNLELNNNLKLQPLSLNTKIIDCPLPIEFLSEENVGIEEYYHYGIQPNKTKIVNIPKSNKDDFSQWKGNYTASFEISRIEEDFKFNYTVKILSKENIFIIQKINNEIEEIKNLYIESDSKNKLIIKSKLDSTLEYMIINENNDYYLAGNTIYLLNPPNDKYLLKKEK
;
A
#
# COMPACT_ATOMS: atom_id res chain seq x y z
N MET A 1 -75.09 -18.83 5.78
CA MET A 1 -74.08 -18.27 4.85
C MET A 1 -72.86 -19.16 4.90
N ILE A 2 -72.80 -20.16 4.02
CA ILE A 2 -71.77 -21.23 4.03
C ILE A 2 -70.55 -20.67 3.29
N ILE A 3 -69.65 -20.03 4.02
CA ILE A 3 -68.34 -19.66 3.49
C ILE A 3 -67.55 -20.96 3.37
N THR A 4 -67.38 -21.39 2.13
CA THR A 4 -66.81 -22.66 1.71
C THR A 4 -65.42 -22.88 2.31
N THR A 5 -65.27 -23.99 3.04
CA THR A 5 -64.02 -24.52 3.62
C THR A 5 -62.86 -24.57 2.61
N LYS A 6 -63.15 -24.69 1.31
CA LYS A 6 -62.17 -24.60 0.22
C LYS A 6 -61.45 -23.25 0.13
N LYS A 7 -62.10 -22.12 0.44
CA LYS A 7 -61.45 -20.79 0.39
C LYS A 7 -60.47 -20.57 1.54
N ILE A 8 -60.74 -21.16 2.71
CA ILE A 8 -59.85 -21.07 3.87
C ILE A 8 -58.57 -21.90 3.64
N ILE A 9 -58.70 -23.09 3.06
CA ILE A 9 -57.55 -23.95 2.72
C ILE A 9 -56.68 -23.30 1.64
N LEU A 10 -57.28 -22.71 0.60
CA LEU A 10 -56.52 -22.00 -0.44
C LEU A 10 -55.76 -20.80 0.12
N PHE A 11 -56.36 -20.07 1.07
CA PHE A 11 -55.70 -18.93 1.73
C PHE A 11 -54.54 -19.37 2.63
N GLN A 12 -54.66 -20.53 3.32
CA GLN A 12 -53.57 -21.11 4.11
C GLN A 12 -52.43 -21.65 3.24
N ILE A 13 -52.74 -22.26 2.09
CA ILE A 13 -51.72 -22.70 1.12
C ILE A 13 -50.99 -21.50 0.49
N ILE A 14 -51.72 -20.43 0.17
CA ILE A 14 -51.12 -19.18 -0.32
C ILE A 14 -50.24 -18.53 0.77
N LEU A 15 -50.67 -18.49 2.04
CA LEU A 15 -49.85 -18.00 3.14
C LEU A 15 -48.59 -18.84 3.38
N LEU A 16 -48.67 -20.17 3.21
CA LEU A 16 -47.51 -21.07 3.27
C LEU A 16 -46.55 -20.86 2.10
N LEU A 17 -47.06 -20.58 0.90
CA LEU A 17 -46.24 -20.24 -0.28
C LEU A 17 -45.55 -18.87 -0.15
N PHE A 18 -46.16 -17.90 0.56
CA PHE A 18 -45.52 -16.61 0.85
C PHE A 18 -44.45 -16.70 1.96
N ASN A 19 -44.56 -17.65 2.88
CA ASN A 19 -43.52 -17.89 3.91
C ASN A 19 -42.36 -18.78 3.42
N ALA A 20 -42.55 -19.57 2.36
CA ALA A 20 -41.49 -20.41 1.79
C ALA A 20 -40.48 -19.65 0.90
N CYS A 21 -40.73 -18.37 0.56
CA CYS A 21 -39.90 -17.61 -0.37
C CYS A 21 -39.02 -16.52 0.28
N LYS A 22 -38.77 -16.61 1.59
CA LYS A 22 -37.90 -15.67 2.32
C LYS A 22 -36.85 -16.34 3.22
N TYR A 23 -36.54 -17.61 2.96
CA TYR A 23 -35.62 -18.39 3.80
C TYR A 23 -34.50 -19.03 2.96
N GLN A 24 -33.71 -18.20 2.28
CA GLN A 24 -32.49 -18.67 1.61
C GLN A 24 -31.37 -17.61 1.59
N SER A 25 -31.25 -16.83 2.66
CA SER A 25 -29.99 -16.20 3.02
C SER A 25 -29.62 -16.66 4.43
N GLN A 26 -29.34 -17.97 4.60
CA GLN A 26 -28.49 -18.36 5.72
C GLN A 26 -27.23 -17.51 5.59
N ASN A 27 -26.95 -16.74 6.62
CA ASN A 27 -25.85 -15.80 6.71
C ASN A 27 -24.55 -16.56 6.41
N ILE A 28 -23.98 -16.41 5.20
CA ILE A 28 -22.76 -17.13 4.79
C ILE A 28 -21.60 -16.76 5.73
N ILE A 29 -21.65 -15.56 6.30
CA ILE A 29 -20.81 -15.15 7.41
C ILE A 29 -21.08 -16.00 8.66
N ASN A 30 -20.02 -16.50 9.27
CA ASN A 30 -19.95 -17.47 10.37
C ASN A 30 -20.33 -18.90 9.98
N SER A 31 -20.20 -19.26 8.71
CA SER A 31 -20.35 -20.62 8.22
C SER A 31 -19.14 -21.07 7.41
N LYS A 32 -18.98 -22.40 7.26
CA LYS A 32 -17.95 -22.95 6.38
C LYS A 32 -18.26 -22.58 4.94
N LEU A 33 -17.32 -21.92 4.27
CA LEU A 33 -17.48 -21.51 2.87
C LEU A 33 -16.40 -22.17 2.01
N VAL A 34 -16.84 -23.06 1.12
CA VAL A 34 -15.99 -23.62 0.06
C VAL A 34 -16.24 -22.83 -1.21
N ILE A 35 -15.19 -22.29 -1.84
CA ILE A 35 -15.33 -21.59 -3.11
C ILE A 35 -15.40 -22.65 -4.22
N ASP A 36 -16.59 -22.85 -4.78
CA ASP A 36 -16.79 -23.66 -5.96
C ASP A 36 -16.22 -22.95 -7.19
N LYS A 37 -15.34 -23.62 -7.95
CA LYS A 37 -14.67 -23.02 -9.11
C LYS A 37 -15.08 -23.77 -10.38
N GLU A 38 -15.92 -23.14 -11.19
CA GLU A 38 -16.21 -23.58 -12.56
C GLU A 38 -15.38 -22.73 -13.53
N SER A 39 -14.30 -23.31 -14.08
CA SER A 39 -13.32 -22.58 -14.89
C SER A 39 -13.94 -21.97 -16.15
N VAL A 40 -13.57 -20.72 -16.46
CA VAL A 40 -13.96 -19.98 -17.67
C VAL A 40 -12.73 -19.65 -18.54
N GLY A 41 -11.52 -20.05 -18.11
CA GLY A 41 -10.24 -19.77 -18.78
C GLY A 41 -9.50 -18.55 -18.23
N ASN A 42 -8.20 -18.42 -18.53
CA ASN A 42 -7.34 -17.30 -18.12
C ASN A 42 -7.38 -16.96 -16.62
N ASN A 43 -7.36 -17.97 -15.74
CA ASN A 43 -7.47 -17.86 -14.27
C ASN A 43 -8.83 -17.35 -13.75
N PHE A 44 -9.82 -17.16 -14.63
CA PHE A 44 -11.16 -16.78 -14.25
C PHE A 44 -12.08 -18.00 -14.05
N TYR A 45 -13.03 -17.86 -13.13
CA TYR A 45 -14.02 -18.90 -12.82
C TYR A 45 -15.38 -18.32 -12.45
N LYS A 46 -16.42 -19.14 -12.49
CA LYS A 46 -17.73 -18.88 -11.87
C LYS A 46 -17.82 -19.59 -10.53
N SER A 47 -18.56 -19.00 -9.61
CA SER A 47 -18.84 -19.58 -8.30
C SER A 47 -20.24 -19.20 -7.84
N LYS A 48 -21.08 -20.21 -7.58
CA LYS A 48 -22.41 -20.02 -7.01
C LYS A 48 -22.33 -19.54 -5.57
N ASN A 49 -21.35 -20.02 -4.82
CA ASN A 49 -21.19 -19.64 -3.42
C ASN A 49 -20.72 -18.18 -3.28
N LEU A 50 -19.88 -17.69 -4.18
CA LEU A 50 -19.51 -16.26 -4.23
C LEU A 50 -20.67 -15.40 -4.75
N ASP A 51 -21.43 -15.85 -5.75
CA ASP A 51 -22.66 -15.17 -6.19
C ASP A 51 -23.63 -14.98 -5.02
N GLN A 52 -23.83 -16.02 -4.20
CA GLN A 52 -24.67 -15.97 -3.00
C GLN A 52 -24.08 -15.04 -1.94
N LEU A 53 -22.75 -15.08 -1.70
CA LEU A 53 -22.06 -14.24 -0.72
C LEU A 53 -22.20 -12.76 -1.04
N PHE A 54 -22.02 -12.39 -2.30
CA PHE A 54 -22.04 -10.99 -2.74
C PHE A 54 -23.42 -10.53 -3.24
N ASN A 55 -24.42 -11.41 -3.20
CA ASN A 55 -25.77 -11.16 -3.71
C ASN A 55 -25.76 -10.64 -5.17
N VAL A 56 -24.98 -11.30 -6.01
CA VAL A 56 -24.84 -11.02 -7.46
C VAL A 56 -25.23 -12.25 -8.26
N LYS A 57 -25.37 -12.11 -9.58
CA LYS A 57 -25.71 -13.23 -10.48
C LYS A 57 -24.76 -13.29 -11.66
N ASN A 58 -24.26 -14.50 -11.95
CA ASN A 58 -23.46 -14.83 -13.12
C ASN A 58 -22.22 -13.92 -13.28
N CYS A 59 -21.60 -13.55 -12.16
CA CYS A 59 -20.34 -12.84 -12.19
C CYS A 59 -19.19 -13.80 -12.49
N ILE A 60 -18.08 -13.24 -12.95
CA ILE A 60 -16.83 -13.97 -13.15
C ILE A 60 -15.86 -13.50 -12.07
N TYR A 61 -15.12 -14.45 -11.50
CA TYR A 61 -14.23 -14.23 -10.38
C TYR A 61 -12.80 -14.59 -10.77
N PHE A 62 -11.83 -13.95 -10.14
CA PHE A 62 -10.45 -14.44 -10.10
C PHE A 62 -9.84 -14.17 -8.73
N GLU A 63 -8.88 -15.02 -8.35
CA GLU A 63 -8.07 -14.89 -7.14
C GLU A 63 -6.69 -14.38 -7.52
N PRO A 64 -6.31 -13.14 -7.16
CA PRO A 64 -4.93 -12.71 -7.25
C PRO A 64 -4.04 -13.58 -6.36
N ASP A 65 -2.89 -13.99 -6.90
CA ASP A 65 -1.91 -14.79 -6.19
C ASP A 65 -0.96 -13.88 -5.38
N TYR A 66 -1.43 -13.46 -4.21
CA TYR A 66 -0.65 -12.63 -3.28
C TYR A 66 -0.14 -13.48 -2.12
N VAL A 67 1.16 -13.32 -1.80
CA VAL A 67 1.78 -13.94 -0.63
C VAL A 67 1.42 -13.19 0.67
N GLY A 68 1.74 -13.78 1.83
CA GLY A 68 1.56 -13.12 3.12
C GLY A 68 0.10 -13.04 3.59
N THR A 69 -0.76 -13.95 3.13
CA THR A 69 -2.20 -13.95 3.44
C THR A 69 -2.60 -14.97 4.52
N SER A 70 -1.65 -15.72 5.07
CA SER A 70 -1.87 -16.74 6.11
C SER A 70 -1.18 -16.33 7.41
N PHE A 71 -1.91 -16.40 8.53
CA PHE A 71 -1.46 -16.04 9.87
C PHE A 71 -1.83 -17.14 10.87
N ASP A 72 -1.28 -17.10 12.07
CA ASP A 72 -1.41 -18.19 13.06
C ASP A 72 -2.86 -18.57 13.38
N ASN A 73 -3.78 -17.60 13.39
CA ASN A 73 -5.17 -17.77 13.80
C ASN A 73 -6.21 -17.51 12.69
N TYR A 74 -5.79 -17.03 11.53
CA TYR A 74 -6.68 -16.73 10.41
C TYR A 74 -5.93 -16.70 9.08
N TYR A 75 -6.67 -16.79 7.97
CA TYR A 75 -6.12 -16.52 6.66
C TYR A 75 -7.10 -15.67 5.83
N VAL A 76 -6.58 -15.05 4.77
CA VAL A 76 -7.32 -14.15 3.90
C VAL A 76 -7.34 -14.70 2.49
N LYS A 77 -8.50 -14.65 1.82
CA LYS A 77 -8.60 -14.86 0.37
C LYS A 77 -8.95 -13.56 -0.33
N ASN A 78 -8.23 -13.27 -1.40
CA ASN A 78 -8.45 -12.10 -2.24
C ASN A 78 -9.34 -12.49 -3.41
N ILE A 79 -10.48 -11.81 -3.56
CA ILE A 79 -11.46 -12.10 -4.61
C ILE A 79 -11.70 -10.84 -5.41
N VAL A 80 -11.51 -10.95 -6.73
CA VAL A 80 -11.91 -9.89 -7.64
C VAL A 80 -13.13 -10.35 -8.43
N ILE A 81 -14.21 -9.58 -8.29
CA ILE A 81 -15.46 -9.80 -9.00
C ILE A 81 -15.46 -8.95 -10.26
N GLN A 82 -15.64 -9.58 -11.41
CA GLN A 82 -15.87 -8.93 -12.69
C GLN A 82 -17.33 -9.11 -13.10
N ASN A 83 -18.05 -7.99 -13.17
CA ASN A 83 -19.43 -8.00 -13.65
C ASN A 83 -19.50 -8.11 -15.19
N THR A 84 -20.70 -8.23 -15.73
CA THR A 84 -20.95 -8.28 -17.18
C THR A 84 -20.45 -7.05 -17.94
N SER A 85 -20.40 -5.89 -17.29
CA SER A 85 -19.82 -4.65 -17.81
C SER A 85 -18.29 -4.55 -17.68
N LYS A 86 -17.62 -5.65 -17.29
CA LYS A 86 -16.17 -5.75 -17.05
C LYS A 86 -15.63 -4.83 -15.94
N ILE A 87 -16.51 -4.30 -15.09
CA ILE A 87 -16.11 -3.54 -13.89
C ILE A 87 -15.58 -4.53 -12.86
N LYS A 88 -14.36 -4.28 -12.38
CA LYS A 88 -13.69 -5.09 -11.36
C LYS A 88 -13.91 -4.49 -9.97
N THR A 89 -14.29 -5.32 -9.02
CA THR A 89 -14.41 -4.97 -7.60
C THR A 89 -13.62 -5.94 -6.76
N HIS A 90 -12.78 -5.41 -5.87
CA HIS A 90 -11.87 -6.20 -5.04
C HIS A 90 -12.47 -6.40 -3.65
N TYR A 91 -12.40 -7.63 -3.15
CA TYR A 91 -12.82 -8.02 -1.81
C TYR A 91 -11.73 -8.87 -1.16
N ILE A 92 -11.64 -8.75 0.15
CA ILE A 92 -10.94 -9.70 0.99
C ILE A 92 -11.97 -10.49 1.81
N LEU A 93 -11.73 -11.78 1.96
CA LEU A 93 -12.53 -12.72 2.74
C LEU A 93 -11.66 -13.23 3.88
N ILE A 94 -12.09 -13.05 5.11
CA ILE A 94 -11.33 -13.41 6.32
C ILE A 94 -11.89 -14.72 6.87
N PHE A 95 -11.04 -15.74 6.95
CA PHE A 95 -11.41 -17.07 7.42
C PHE A 95 -10.65 -17.41 8.69
N ASP A 96 -11.28 -18.17 9.59
CA ASP A 96 -10.53 -18.86 10.64
C ASP A 96 -9.87 -20.15 10.10
N ASN A 97 -9.02 -20.76 10.92
CA ASN A 97 -8.32 -22.01 10.58
C ASN A 97 -9.25 -23.24 10.41
N LYS A 98 -10.57 -23.09 10.54
CA LYS A 98 -11.59 -24.13 10.34
C LYS A 98 -12.40 -23.89 9.06
N ASP A 99 -11.90 -23.03 8.15
CA ASP A 99 -12.56 -22.61 6.91
C ASP A 99 -13.89 -21.86 7.13
N ILE A 100 -14.12 -21.29 8.32
CA ILE A 100 -15.33 -20.52 8.59
C ILE A 100 -15.08 -19.08 8.12
N LEU A 101 -15.91 -18.59 7.20
CA LEU A 101 -15.86 -17.19 6.77
C LEU A 101 -16.31 -16.30 7.92
N ARG A 102 -15.40 -15.51 8.48
CA ARG A 102 -15.67 -14.64 9.62
C ARG A 102 -16.05 -13.24 9.20
N ASP A 103 -15.44 -12.68 8.18
CA ASP A 103 -15.82 -11.36 7.68
C ASP A 103 -15.42 -11.14 6.23
N THR A 104 -15.91 -10.06 5.65
CA THR A 104 -15.53 -9.60 4.30
C THR A 104 -15.28 -8.11 4.29
N LEU A 105 -14.35 -7.66 3.45
CA LEU A 105 -14.12 -6.24 3.25
C LEU A 105 -13.99 -5.93 1.76
N LYS A 106 -14.82 -5.00 1.31
CA LYS A 106 -14.72 -4.40 -0.02
C LYS A 106 -13.58 -3.39 -0.04
N ILE A 107 -12.64 -3.56 -0.96
CA ILE A 107 -11.54 -2.62 -1.17
C ILE A 107 -12.01 -1.54 -2.16
N PRO A 108 -11.99 -0.25 -1.77
CA PRO A 108 -12.33 0.84 -2.68
C PRO A 108 -11.42 0.89 -3.89
N LYS A 109 -11.92 1.43 -5.00
CA LYS A 109 -11.10 1.66 -6.19
C LYS A 109 -9.92 2.59 -5.84
N ASN A 110 -8.73 2.30 -6.39
CA ASN A 110 -7.50 3.06 -6.15
C ASN A 110 -7.05 3.05 -4.67
N ARG A 111 -7.39 1.98 -3.94
CA ARG A 111 -6.85 1.71 -2.62
C ARG A 111 -6.15 0.36 -2.63
N VAL A 112 -5.11 0.28 -1.82
CA VAL A 112 -4.36 -0.92 -1.48
C VAL A 112 -4.48 -1.14 0.03
N TYR A 113 -4.05 -2.30 0.50
CA TYR A 113 -4.19 -2.65 1.92
C TYR A 113 -3.02 -3.47 2.44
N SER A 114 -2.69 -3.21 3.70
CA SER A 114 -1.74 -3.98 4.48
C SER A 114 -2.48 -4.85 5.49
N LEU A 115 -2.05 -6.10 5.61
CA LEU A 115 -2.60 -7.09 6.54
C LEU A 115 -1.71 -7.21 7.78
N ASN A 116 -2.29 -7.66 8.89
CA ASN A 116 -1.60 -7.87 10.16
C ASN A 116 -0.85 -6.63 10.68
N VAL A 117 -1.47 -5.46 10.50
CA VAL A 117 -0.99 -4.20 11.05
C VAL A 117 -1.12 -4.25 12.57
N LYS A 118 -0.04 -3.98 13.29
CA LYS A 118 -0.03 -3.91 14.76
C LYS A 118 -0.27 -2.48 15.19
N PHE A 119 -1.34 -2.28 15.94
CA PHE A 119 -1.69 -1.02 16.58
C PHE A 119 -1.32 -1.09 18.08
N GLU A 120 -1.30 0.07 18.73
CA GLU A 120 -1.17 0.14 20.18
C GLU A 120 -2.25 -0.66 20.93
N ASN A 121 -1.97 -1.01 22.19
CA ASN A 121 -2.83 -1.83 23.05
C ASN A 121 -3.04 -3.27 22.53
N ASN A 122 -2.03 -3.86 21.88
CA ASN A 122 -2.04 -5.24 21.36
C ASN A 122 -3.19 -5.52 20.36
N LYS A 123 -3.61 -4.50 19.62
CA LYS A 123 -4.64 -4.64 18.59
C LYS A 123 -3.97 -4.94 17.26
N ASN A 124 -4.50 -5.93 16.53
CA ASN A 124 -4.05 -6.25 15.18
C ASN A 124 -5.18 -5.95 14.18
N GLY A 125 -4.85 -5.72 12.91
CA GLY A 125 -5.86 -5.54 11.90
C GLY A 125 -5.34 -5.18 10.51
N ILE A 126 -6.07 -4.30 9.85
CA ILE A 126 -5.90 -3.97 8.43
C ILE A 126 -5.85 -2.45 8.28
N ALA A 127 -4.87 -1.96 7.52
CA ALA A 127 -4.83 -0.57 7.08
C ALA A 127 -5.15 -0.49 5.58
N LEU A 128 -5.94 0.51 5.18
CA LEU A 128 -6.23 0.82 3.78
C LEU A 128 -5.70 2.22 3.47
N GLY A 129 -5.30 2.40 2.21
CA GLY A 129 -4.68 3.65 1.79
C GLY A 129 -4.28 3.66 0.32
N VAL A 130 -3.44 4.63 -0.04
CA VAL A 130 -2.83 4.75 -1.36
C VAL A 130 -1.35 4.48 -1.22
N PHE A 131 -0.78 3.68 -2.12
CA PHE A 131 0.66 3.51 -2.19
C PHE A 131 1.27 4.41 -3.25
N GLU A 132 2.20 5.25 -2.80
CA GLU A 132 2.98 6.16 -3.63
C GLU A 132 4.29 5.47 -3.98
N LYS A 133 4.26 4.61 -5.02
CA LYS A 133 5.40 3.77 -5.45
C LYS A 133 6.73 4.54 -5.59
N PRO A 134 6.78 5.77 -6.13
CA PRO A 134 8.05 6.50 -6.27
C PRO A 134 8.80 6.72 -4.96
N ILE A 135 8.08 6.88 -3.84
CA ILE A 135 8.66 7.14 -2.52
C ILE A 135 8.43 5.99 -1.54
N SER A 136 7.99 4.82 -2.03
CA SER A 136 7.65 3.63 -1.25
C SER A 136 6.79 3.93 -0.01
N TYR A 137 5.85 4.88 -0.14
CA TYR A 137 5.05 5.36 0.98
C TYR A 137 3.61 4.88 0.90
N PHE A 138 3.15 4.19 1.95
CA PHE A 138 1.74 3.84 2.13
C PHE A 138 1.02 4.91 2.95
N LYS A 139 0.25 5.72 2.24
CA LYS A 139 -0.60 6.75 2.83
C LYS A 139 -1.91 6.12 3.32
N ILE A 140 -1.98 5.88 4.62
CA ILE A 140 -3.10 5.26 5.31
C ILE A 140 -4.22 6.29 5.50
N ASP A 141 -5.43 5.92 5.11
CA ASP A 141 -6.65 6.74 5.31
C ASP A 141 -7.77 6.00 6.05
N LYS A 142 -7.58 4.71 6.35
CA LYS A 142 -8.52 3.93 7.16
C LYS A 142 -7.81 2.80 7.91
N ASN A 143 -8.11 2.71 9.20
CA ASN A 143 -7.69 1.61 10.07
C ASN A 143 -8.89 0.75 10.46
N LEU A 144 -8.68 -0.57 10.47
CA LEU A 144 -9.67 -1.55 10.91
C LEU A 144 -8.98 -2.47 11.93
N GLU A 145 -9.57 -2.61 13.10
CA GLU A 145 -9.20 -3.65 14.08
C GLU A 145 -9.84 -4.97 13.65
N LEU A 146 -9.08 -6.06 13.73
CA LEU A 146 -9.58 -7.42 13.61
C LEU A 146 -9.67 -8.00 15.02
N ASN A 147 -10.89 -8.07 15.56
CA ASN A 147 -11.08 -8.52 16.94
C ASN A 147 -10.86 -10.04 17.10
N ASN A 148 -10.96 -10.53 18.33
CA ASN A 148 -10.76 -11.96 18.65
C ASN A 148 -11.73 -12.92 17.94
N ASN A 149 -12.86 -12.43 17.43
CA ASN A 149 -13.82 -13.20 16.64
C ASN A 149 -13.59 -13.06 15.13
N LEU A 150 -12.46 -12.46 14.75
CA LEU A 150 -12.07 -12.14 13.37
C LEU A 150 -13.11 -11.27 12.65
N LYS A 151 -13.73 -10.34 13.40
CA LYS A 151 -14.63 -9.33 12.86
C LYS A 151 -13.90 -8.00 12.74
N LEU A 152 -14.12 -7.32 11.62
CA LEU A 152 -13.57 -6.01 11.35
C LEU A 152 -14.37 -4.95 12.09
N GLN A 153 -13.66 -4.11 12.83
CA GLN A 153 -14.22 -2.96 13.53
C GLN A 153 -13.47 -1.70 13.11
N PRO A 154 -14.17 -0.60 12.81
CA PRO A 154 -13.52 0.67 12.55
C PRO A 154 -12.61 1.06 13.71
N LEU A 155 -11.36 1.39 13.41
CA LEU A 155 -10.41 1.89 14.38
C LEU A 155 -10.12 3.35 14.08
N SER A 156 -9.94 4.17 15.12
CA SER A 156 -9.62 5.59 14.93
C SER A 156 -8.37 5.74 14.07
N LEU A 157 -8.41 6.66 13.11
CA LEU A 157 -7.26 6.92 12.26
C LEU A 157 -6.07 7.42 13.10
N ASN A 158 -6.31 8.12 14.21
CA ASN A 158 -5.25 8.61 15.10
C ASN A 158 -4.64 7.52 16.01
N THR A 159 -5.12 6.28 15.94
CA THR A 159 -4.56 5.18 16.74
C THR A 159 -3.12 4.95 16.31
N LYS A 160 -2.20 4.89 17.29
CA LYS A 160 -0.78 4.69 16.99
C LYS A 160 -0.56 3.33 16.34
N ILE A 161 0.14 3.34 15.20
CA ILE A 161 0.59 2.13 14.50
C ILE A 161 2.00 1.80 15.01
N ILE A 162 2.19 0.57 15.48
CA ILE A 162 3.48 0.04 15.95
C ILE A 162 4.25 -0.55 14.77
N ASP A 163 3.56 -1.31 13.93
CA ASP A 163 4.12 -2.06 12.81
C ASP A 163 3.06 -2.16 11.72
N CYS A 164 3.45 -1.90 10.48
CA CYS A 164 2.59 -2.02 9.32
C CYS A 164 3.42 -2.74 8.27
N PRO A 165 3.02 -3.92 7.78
CA PRO A 165 3.67 -4.57 6.66
C PRO A 165 3.44 -3.83 5.33
N LEU A 166 4.22 -4.15 4.30
CA LEU A 166 4.01 -3.65 2.94
C LEU A 166 2.61 -4.07 2.44
N PRO A 167 1.86 -3.22 1.69
CA PRO A 167 0.57 -3.63 1.16
C PRO A 167 0.73 -4.85 0.24
N ILE A 168 -0.22 -5.76 0.31
CA ILE A 168 -0.01 -7.12 -0.20
C ILE A 168 0.18 -7.18 -1.72
N GLU A 169 -0.36 -6.20 -2.45
CA GLU A 169 -0.17 -6.09 -3.90
C GLU A 169 1.28 -5.82 -4.30
N PHE A 170 2.14 -5.43 -3.36
CA PHE A 170 3.57 -5.19 -3.57
C PHE A 170 4.46 -6.27 -2.95
N LEU A 171 3.88 -7.32 -2.34
CA LEU A 171 4.60 -8.50 -1.90
C LEU A 171 4.74 -9.47 -3.09
N SER A 172 5.52 -9.11 -4.10
CA SER A 172 5.76 -9.96 -5.27
C SER A 172 7.22 -9.92 -5.70
N GLU A 173 7.66 -10.95 -6.42
CA GLU A 173 9.02 -11.03 -6.98
C GLU A 173 9.35 -9.83 -7.90
N GLU A 174 8.33 -9.21 -8.49
CA GLU A 174 8.49 -8.00 -9.34
C GLU A 174 8.77 -6.73 -8.52
N ASN A 175 8.62 -6.77 -7.21
CA ASN A 175 8.73 -5.63 -6.29
C ASN A 175 9.82 -5.84 -5.21
N VAL A 176 10.73 -6.80 -5.43
CA VAL A 176 11.85 -7.10 -4.51
C VAL A 176 12.65 -5.84 -4.18
N GLY A 177 12.83 -5.59 -2.88
CA GLY A 177 13.62 -4.46 -2.36
C GLY A 177 12.77 -3.24 -1.99
N ILE A 178 11.47 -3.23 -2.31
CA ILE A 178 10.56 -2.18 -1.80
C ILE A 178 10.43 -2.28 -0.28
N GLU A 179 10.52 -3.49 0.28
CA GLU A 179 10.38 -3.78 1.71
C GLU A 179 11.43 -3.05 2.55
N GLU A 180 12.66 -2.92 2.04
CA GLU A 180 13.77 -2.28 2.74
C GLU A 180 13.51 -0.78 2.96
N TYR A 181 12.70 -0.17 2.09
CA TYR A 181 12.52 1.29 1.97
C TYR A 181 11.07 1.70 2.22
N TYR A 182 10.29 0.78 2.74
CA TYR A 182 8.86 0.93 2.94
C TYR A 182 8.58 1.84 4.13
N HIS A 183 7.79 2.88 3.88
CA HIS A 183 7.31 3.79 4.90
C HIS A 183 5.78 3.87 4.87
N TYR A 184 5.19 4.21 6.00
CA TYR A 184 3.74 4.34 6.11
C TYR A 184 3.36 5.46 7.06
N GLY A 185 2.12 5.93 6.93
CA GLY A 185 1.55 6.85 7.88
C GLY A 185 0.26 7.47 7.39
N ILE A 186 -0.36 8.23 8.29
CA ILE A 186 -1.56 8.99 7.99
C ILE A 186 -1.07 10.35 7.55
N GLN A 187 -1.19 10.67 6.25
CA GLN A 187 -0.86 12.03 5.82
C GLN A 187 -1.78 12.98 6.60
N PRO A 188 -1.24 13.99 7.31
CA PRO A 188 -2.09 14.92 8.02
C PRO A 188 -3.03 15.58 7.01
N ASN A 189 -4.34 15.51 7.28
CA ASN A 189 -5.32 16.41 6.69
C ASN A 189 -4.71 17.79 6.70
N LYS A 190 -4.55 18.41 5.51
CA LYS A 190 -4.00 19.75 5.28
C LYS A 190 -3.66 20.41 6.60
N THR A 191 -2.42 20.23 7.06
CA THR A 191 -1.92 21.11 8.11
C THR A 191 -2.30 22.50 7.61
N LYS A 192 -3.13 23.22 8.38
CA LYS A 192 -3.12 24.67 8.27
C LYS A 192 -1.64 24.99 8.15
N ILE A 193 -1.28 25.67 7.07
CA ILE A 193 0.01 26.32 6.97
C ILE A 193 0.01 27.22 8.22
N VAL A 194 0.51 26.69 9.32
CA VAL A 194 1.05 27.49 10.39
C VAL A 194 2.13 28.19 9.62
N ASN A 195 1.90 29.46 9.34
CA ASN A 195 2.96 30.37 8.96
C ASN A 195 4.01 30.22 10.06
N ILE A 196 4.92 29.26 9.87
CA ILE A 196 6.21 29.28 10.50
C ILE A 196 6.70 30.66 10.10
N PRO A 197 6.92 31.57 11.07
CA PRO A 197 7.40 32.89 10.74
C PRO A 197 8.58 32.69 9.80
N LYS A 198 8.52 33.29 8.60
CA LYS A 198 9.65 33.35 7.69
C LYS A 198 10.81 33.85 8.52
N SER A 199 11.65 32.91 8.94
CA SER A 199 12.98 33.19 9.42
C SER A 199 13.67 33.80 8.22
N ASN A 200 13.67 35.13 8.18
CA ASN A 200 14.36 35.94 7.18
C ASN A 200 15.87 35.83 7.39
N LYS A 201 16.41 34.62 7.22
CA LYS A 201 17.81 34.34 6.95
C LYS A 201 17.85 33.22 5.92
N ASP A 202 18.47 33.55 4.80
CA ASP A 202 18.65 32.68 3.64
C ASP A 202 19.55 31.48 4.05
N ASP A 203 18.90 30.41 4.54
CA ASP A 203 19.52 29.22 5.13
C ASP A 203 20.13 28.28 4.07
N PHE A 204 20.03 28.65 2.79
CA PHE A 204 20.62 27.88 1.68
C PHE A 204 22.15 27.82 1.75
N SER A 205 22.80 28.81 2.39
CA SER A 205 24.26 28.86 2.51
C SER A 205 24.87 27.60 3.15
N GLN A 206 24.14 26.93 4.05
CA GLN A 206 24.59 25.67 4.67
C GLN A 206 24.73 24.52 3.66
N TRP A 207 24.03 24.59 2.52
CA TRP A 207 24.01 23.55 1.49
C TRP A 207 25.05 23.78 0.40
N LYS A 208 25.65 24.97 0.31
CA LYS A 208 26.73 25.22 -0.65
C LYS A 208 27.97 24.40 -0.30
N GLY A 209 28.60 23.83 -1.32
CA GLY A 209 29.81 23.02 -1.17
C GLY A 209 29.89 21.90 -2.19
N ASN A 210 30.98 21.12 -2.08
CA ASN A 210 31.16 19.86 -2.78
C ASN A 210 30.87 18.72 -1.80
N TYR A 211 30.16 17.72 -2.28
CA TYR A 211 29.85 16.52 -1.53
C TYR A 211 30.31 15.31 -2.34
N THR A 212 31.01 14.40 -1.69
CA THR A 212 31.49 13.19 -2.34
C THR A 212 31.08 11.95 -1.56
N ALA A 213 30.73 10.89 -2.28
CA ALA A 213 30.48 9.58 -1.72
C ALA A 213 31.13 8.52 -2.61
N SER A 214 31.74 7.53 -1.98
CA SER A 214 32.34 6.38 -2.65
C SER A 214 32.00 5.13 -1.86
N PHE A 215 31.37 4.16 -2.50
CA PHE A 215 30.92 2.95 -1.85
C PHE A 215 30.75 1.79 -2.85
N GLU A 216 30.62 0.58 -2.30
CA GLU A 216 30.52 -0.66 -3.05
C GLU A 216 29.29 -1.43 -2.58
N ILE A 217 28.52 -1.96 -3.54
CA ILE A 217 27.35 -2.80 -3.29
C ILE A 217 27.57 -4.14 -3.98
N SER A 218 27.67 -5.20 -3.19
CA SER A 218 27.75 -6.57 -3.67
C SER A 218 26.35 -7.18 -3.82
N ARG A 219 26.05 -7.73 -4.99
CA ARG A 219 24.88 -8.58 -5.26
C ARG A 219 25.33 -10.00 -5.60
N ILE A 220 24.39 -10.93 -5.65
CA ILE A 220 24.65 -12.37 -5.90
C ILE A 220 25.50 -12.59 -7.16
N GLU A 221 25.35 -11.73 -8.18
CA GLU A 221 25.97 -11.89 -9.48
C GLU A 221 27.05 -10.85 -9.82
N GLU A 222 27.12 -9.71 -9.12
CA GLU A 222 28.06 -8.62 -9.45
C GLU A 222 28.31 -7.64 -8.29
N ASP A 223 29.53 -7.09 -8.24
CA ASP A 223 29.92 -5.98 -7.37
C ASP A 223 29.86 -4.65 -8.12
N PHE A 224 29.14 -3.67 -7.56
CA PHE A 224 29.01 -2.33 -8.13
C PHE A 224 29.78 -1.31 -7.31
N LYS A 225 30.69 -0.57 -7.95
CA LYS A 225 31.43 0.54 -7.34
C LYS A 225 30.85 1.86 -7.76
N PHE A 226 30.36 2.63 -6.80
CA PHE A 226 29.74 3.93 -7.03
C PHE A 226 30.65 5.04 -6.54
N ASN A 227 30.78 6.10 -7.34
CA ASN A 227 31.33 7.37 -6.90
C ASN A 227 30.40 8.50 -7.31
N TYR A 228 29.86 9.20 -6.31
CA TYR A 228 29.01 10.37 -6.51
C TYR A 228 29.76 11.63 -6.13
N THR A 229 29.68 12.64 -6.99
CA THR A 229 30.12 14.00 -6.69
C THR A 229 28.96 14.94 -6.93
N VAL A 230 28.53 15.66 -5.89
CA VAL A 230 27.48 16.67 -5.95
C VAL A 230 28.09 18.01 -5.62
N LYS A 231 28.00 18.97 -6.55
CA LYS A 231 28.52 20.32 -6.39
C LYS A 231 27.38 21.33 -6.43
N ILE A 232 27.20 22.05 -5.32
CA ILE A 232 26.11 23.02 -5.14
C ILE A 232 26.71 24.41 -5.02
N LEU A 233 26.52 25.25 -6.04
CA LEU A 233 27.01 26.63 -6.09
C LEU A 233 25.90 27.65 -5.81
N SER A 234 24.73 27.44 -6.41
CA SER A 234 23.50 28.22 -6.20
C SER A 234 22.28 27.32 -6.36
N LYS A 235 21.06 27.87 -6.19
CA LYS A 235 19.81 27.11 -6.36
C LYS A 235 19.59 26.62 -7.80
N GLU A 236 20.28 27.21 -8.76
CA GLU A 236 20.15 26.98 -10.19
C GLU A 236 21.43 26.38 -10.79
N ASN A 237 22.52 26.36 -10.03
CA ASN A 237 23.83 25.86 -10.45
C ASN A 237 24.22 24.68 -9.57
N ILE A 238 23.72 23.50 -9.95
CA ILE A 238 24.05 22.21 -9.34
C ILE A 238 24.62 21.29 -10.41
N PHE A 239 25.67 20.57 -10.04
CA PHE A 239 26.30 19.55 -10.88
C PHE A 239 26.34 18.24 -10.11
N ILE A 240 25.87 17.17 -10.74
CA ILE A 240 26.01 15.82 -10.21
C ILE A 240 26.79 15.01 -11.23
N ILE A 241 27.88 14.40 -10.77
CA ILE A 241 28.64 13.42 -11.53
C ILE A 241 28.46 12.09 -10.81
N GLN A 242 27.98 11.09 -11.55
CA GLN A 242 27.89 9.73 -11.07
C GLN A 242 28.85 8.86 -11.87
N LYS A 243 29.60 8.01 -11.17
CA LYS A 243 30.43 6.98 -11.77
C LYS A 243 30.02 5.63 -11.21
N ILE A 244 29.58 4.73 -12.08
CA ILE A 244 29.21 3.36 -11.73
C ILE A 244 30.20 2.45 -12.45
N ASN A 245 30.99 1.70 -11.69
CA ASN A 245 32.12 0.92 -12.19
C ASN A 245 33.09 1.80 -13.00
N ASN A 246 33.06 1.69 -14.33
CA ASN A 246 33.90 2.48 -15.25
C ASN A 246 33.12 3.52 -16.06
N GLU A 247 31.80 3.56 -15.95
CA GLU A 247 30.95 4.48 -16.69
C GLU A 247 30.75 5.77 -15.90
N ILE A 248 30.93 6.92 -16.57
CA ILE A 248 30.78 8.24 -15.97
C ILE A 248 29.64 8.96 -16.67
N GLU A 249 28.72 9.49 -15.88
CA GLU A 249 27.60 10.30 -16.37
C GLU A 249 27.56 11.64 -15.63
N GLU A 250 27.46 12.72 -16.41
CA GLU A 250 27.24 14.07 -15.90
C GLU A 250 25.76 14.44 -16.04
N ILE A 251 25.09 14.64 -14.91
CA ILE A 251 23.70 15.10 -14.88
C ILE A 251 23.68 16.64 -14.86
N LYS A 252 23.06 17.21 -15.90
CA LYS A 252 22.98 18.67 -16.14
C LYS A 252 21.55 19.17 -16.00
N ASN A 253 21.40 20.51 -15.99
CA ASN A 253 20.10 21.20 -15.91
C ASN A 253 19.32 20.91 -14.63
N LEU A 254 20.04 20.83 -13.52
CA LEU A 254 19.45 20.62 -12.20
C LEU A 254 19.03 21.94 -11.55
N TYR A 255 18.06 21.88 -10.64
CA TYR A 255 17.65 23.00 -9.79
C TYR A 255 17.21 22.51 -8.42
N ILE A 256 17.28 23.39 -7.42
CA ILE A 256 16.70 23.15 -6.10
C ILE A 256 15.21 23.42 -6.15
N GLU A 257 14.41 22.37 -6.02
CA GLU A 257 12.96 22.49 -5.92
C GLU A 257 12.54 22.97 -4.52
N SER A 258 13.19 22.44 -3.48
CA SER A 258 12.95 22.85 -2.11
C SER A 258 14.19 22.68 -1.22
N ASP A 259 14.33 23.56 -0.25
CA ASP A 259 15.38 23.53 0.76
C ASP A 259 14.83 23.80 2.16
N SER A 260 15.41 23.13 3.14
CA SER A 260 15.13 23.27 4.57
C SER A 260 16.43 23.03 5.35
N LYS A 261 16.40 23.23 6.67
CA LYS A 261 17.57 23.00 7.53
C LYS A 261 18.18 21.60 7.40
N ASN A 262 17.34 20.58 7.24
CA ASN A 262 17.76 19.18 7.29
C ASN A 262 17.61 18.45 5.94
N LYS A 263 17.09 19.11 4.91
CA LYS A 263 16.80 18.46 3.63
C LYS A 263 16.89 19.42 2.46
N LEU A 264 17.51 18.96 1.39
CA LEU A 264 17.61 19.61 0.09
C LEU A 264 17.05 18.67 -1.00
N ILE A 265 16.15 19.16 -1.85
CA ILE A 265 15.59 18.41 -2.98
C ILE A 265 16.05 19.05 -4.29
N ILE A 266 16.69 18.24 -5.14
CA ILE A 266 17.28 18.61 -6.43
C ILE A 266 16.53 17.85 -7.53
N LYS A 267 16.04 18.56 -8.55
CA LYS A 267 15.35 17.97 -9.70
C LYS A 267 15.98 18.37 -11.02
N SER A 268 15.75 17.57 -12.06
CA SER A 268 16.10 17.94 -13.43
C SER A 268 15.01 18.79 -14.07
N LYS A 269 15.43 19.79 -14.85
CA LYS A 269 14.54 20.58 -15.72
C LYS A 269 14.10 19.80 -16.96
N LEU A 270 14.87 18.78 -17.36
CA LEU A 270 14.65 18.03 -18.59
C LEU A 270 13.93 16.71 -18.38
N ASP A 271 14.02 16.14 -17.18
CA ASP A 271 13.42 14.85 -16.84
C ASP A 271 12.78 14.94 -15.45
N SER A 272 11.46 14.88 -15.40
CA SER A 272 10.69 14.99 -14.16
C SER A 272 10.81 13.76 -13.25
N THR A 273 11.38 12.66 -13.76
CA THR A 273 11.63 11.45 -12.97
C THR A 273 12.92 11.53 -12.17
N LEU A 274 13.86 12.39 -12.58
CA LEU A 274 15.14 12.59 -11.90
C LEU A 274 14.98 13.47 -10.66
N GLU A 275 15.14 12.84 -9.51
CA GLU A 275 15.12 13.48 -8.20
C GLU A 275 16.30 12.98 -7.36
N TYR A 276 17.06 13.93 -6.82
CA TYR A 276 18.09 13.70 -5.83
C TYR A 276 17.73 14.45 -4.56
N MET A 277 18.07 13.88 -3.41
CA MET A 277 17.86 14.48 -2.11
C MET A 277 19.17 14.43 -1.33
N ILE A 278 19.52 15.53 -0.67
CA ILE A 278 20.56 15.52 0.37
C ILE A 278 19.87 15.73 1.71
N ILE A 279 20.05 14.78 2.62
CA ILE A 279 19.51 14.83 3.98
C ILE A 279 20.66 15.11 4.95
N ASN A 280 20.46 16.03 5.88
CA ASN A 280 21.40 16.34 6.96
C ASN A 280 20.78 15.91 8.29
N GLU A 281 21.35 14.89 8.90
CA GLU A 281 20.99 14.43 10.24
C GLU A 281 22.24 14.47 11.12
N ASN A 282 22.21 15.23 12.22
CA ASN A 282 23.32 15.32 13.17
C ASN A 282 24.70 15.72 12.56
N ASN A 283 24.72 16.53 11.49
CA ASN A 283 25.89 16.92 10.68
C ASN A 283 26.42 15.85 9.72
N ASP A 284 25.74 14.72 9.62
CA ASP A 284 25.99 13.71 8.62
C ASP A 284 25.10 13.96 7.41
N TYR A 285 25.70 13.95 6.23
CA TYR A 285 24.98 14.15 4.97
C TYR A 285 24.78 12.83 4.28
N TYR A 286 23.60 12.65 3.70
CA TYR A 286 23.25 11.45 2.97
C TYR A 286 22.60 11.78 1.64
N LEU A 287 22.82 10.92 0.65
CA LEU A 287 22.26 11.06 -0.69
C LEU A 287 21.14 10.05 -0.87
N ALA A 288 20.02 10.56 -1.32
CA ALA A 288 18.77 9.85 -1.48
C ALA A 288 18.08 10.33 -2.77
N GLY A 289 16.89 9.82 -3.05
CA GLY A 289 16.06 10.26 -4.18
C GLY A 289 15.80 9.16 -5.21
N ASN A 290 14.83 9.42 -6.09
CA ASN A 290 14.32 8.41 -7.02
C ASN A 290 15.40 7.89 -7.97
N THR A 291 16.36 8.73 -8.37
CA THR A 291 17.42 8.33 -9.30
C THR A 291 18.43 7.38 -8.67
N ILE A 292 18.61 7.45 -7.34
CA ILE A 292 19.62 6.66 -6.62
C ILE A 292 18.91 5.71 -5.66
N TYR A 293 18.00 4.92 -6.22
CA TYR A 293 17.14 4.00 -5.46
C TYR A 293 17.93 2.95 -4.65
N LEU A 294 19.18 2.67 -5.03
CA LEU A 294 20.08 1.76 -4.32
C LEU A 294 20.62 2.32 -2.99
N LEU A 295 20.46 3.62 -2.74
CA LEU A 295 20.92 4.32 -1.52
C LEU A 295 19.79 4.90 -0.68
N ASN A 296 18.54 4.63 -1.03
CA ASN A 296 17.41 4.92 -0.14
C ASN A 296 17.18 3.71 0.76
N PRO A 297 16.80 3.86 2.05
CA PRO A 297 16.99 5.07 2.80
C PRO A 297 18.50 5.35 2.94
N PRO A 298 18.82 6.61 3.21
CA PRO A 298 20.18 6.97 3.57
C PRO A 298 20.73 6.09 4.71
N ASN A 299 21.96 5.60 4.50
CA ASN A 299 22.61 4.64 5.38
C ASN A 299 23.98 5.20 5.78
N ASP A 300 24.38 5.00 7.04
CA ASP A 300 25.66 5.42 7.61
C ASP A 300 26.88 4.89 6.83
N LYS A 301 26.71 3.81 6.06
CA LYS A 301 27.74 3.26 5.16
C LYS A 301 28.00 4.14 3.93
N TYR A 302 27.06 5.00 3.55
CA TYR A 302 27.05 5.74 2.27
C TYR A 302 26.98 7.26 2.50
N LEU A 303 27.67 7.74 3.53
CA LEU A 303 27.75 9.14 3.89
C LEU A 303 28.35 10.00 2.78
N LEU A 304 27.71 11.13 2.54
CA LEU A 304 28.26 12.22 1.73
C LEU A 304 29.21 13.02 2.60
N LYS A 305 30.48 13.00 2.23
CA LYS A 305 31.49 13.86 2.83
C LYS A 305 31.39 15.23 2.19
N LYS A 306 30.94 16.20 2.97
CA LYS A 306 31.03 17.61 2.58
C LYS A 306 32.49 18.05 2.70
N GLU A 307 33.09 18.44 1.58
CA GLU A 307 34.44 19.03 1.57
C GLU A 307 34.38 20.41 2.25
N LYS A 308 35.36 20.68 3.12
CA LYS A 308 35.49 21.97 3.81
C LYS A 308 35.98 23.06 2.88
#